data_AF-A0A915P2D3-F1
#
_entry.id   AF-A0A915P2D3-F1
#
_cell.length_a   1.000
_cell.length_b   1.000
_cell.length_c   1.000
_cell.angle_alpha   90.00
_cell.angle_beta   90.00
_cell.angle_gamma   90.00
#
_symmetry.space_group_name_H-M   'P 1'
#
loop_
_entity.id
_entity.type
_entity.pdbx_description
1 polymer ?
#
loop_
_entity_poly.entity_id
_entity_poly.type
_entity_poly.pdbx_seq_one_letter_code
_entity_poly.pdbx_strand_id
1 'polypeptide(L)'
;MKSLIVNITKNTNYYFIQFLLFPIFIFCLSCNILTKQLNEKIQIKTPLGIIEGRRYCIDNYGDKIDVFFGIPFALPPIGNLRFEKPKSVPKWKGIRLATQPPPACIYHAWPEALTCGGLEDQSDFG
;
A
#
# COMPACT_ATOMS: atom_id res chain seq x y z
N MET A 1 -39.93 20.22 45.68
CA MET A 1 -39.30 21.11 44.67
C MET A 1 -37.85 20.77 44.32
N LYS A 2 -37.01 20.20 45.21
CA LYS A 2 -35.60 19.88 44.91
C LYS A 2 -35.38 18.73 43.91
N SER A 3 -36.28 17.75 43.81
CA SER A 3 -36.11 16.60 42.90
C SER A 3 -36.41 16.90 41.42
N LEU A 4 -37.32 17.85 41.14
CA LEU A 4 -37.73 18.24 39.79
C LEU A 4 -36.65 19.04 39.07
N ILE A 5 -36.00 19.98 39.78
CA ILE A 5 -34.89 20.79 39.25
C ILE A 5 -33.69 19.91 38.89
N VAL A 6 -33.36 18.93 39.74
CA VAL A 6 -32.26 17.97 39.47
C VAL A 6 -32.58 17.07 38.26
N ASN A 7 -33.84 16.75 38.01
CA ASN A 7 -34.24 15.93 36.86
C ASN A 7 -34.21 16.74 35.55
N ILE A 8 -34.65 18.01 35.59
CA ILE A 8 -34.56 18.93 34.46
C ILE A 8 -33.10 19.20 34.09
N THR A 9 -32.21 19.43 35.08
CA THR A 9 -30.78 19.62 34.81
C THR A 9 -30.08 18.35 34.32
N LYS A 10 -30.49 17.16 34.78
CA LYS A 10 -29.98 15.89 34.24
C LYS A 10 -30.45 15.65 32.80
N ASN A 11 -31.69 15.99 32.49
CA ASN A 11 -32.28 15.84 31.15
C ASN A 11 -31.67 16.84 30.15
N THR A 12 -31.51 18.11 30.53
CA THR A 12 -30.86 19.12 29.67
C THR A 12 -29.37 18.84 29.46
N ASN A 13 -28.65 18.35 30.49
CA ASN A 13 -27.27 17.91 30.33
C ASN A 13 -27.16 16.69 29.40
N TYR A 14 -28.10 15.76 29.44
CA TYR A 14 -28.13 14.61 28.53
C TYR A 14 -28.31 15.05 27.06
N TYR A 15 -29.25 15.95 26.78
CA TYR A 15 -29.42 16.49 25.43
C TYR A 15 -28.21 17.32 24.96
N PHE A 16 -27.55 18.06 25.87
CA PHE A 16 -26.36 18.84 25.55
C PHE A 16 -25.14 17.97 25.21
N ILE A 17 -24.93 16.89 25.97
CA ILE A 17 -23.88 15.90 25.71
C ILE A 17 -24.15 15.15 24.40
N GLN A 18 -25.40 14.78 24.14
CA GLN A 18 -25.81 14.15 22.88
C GLN A 18 -25.53 15.05 21.67
N PHE A 19 -25.79 16.35 21.77
CA PHE A 19 -25.55 17.32 20.70
C PHE A 19 -24.06 17.54 20.39
N LEU A 20 -23.18 17.35 21.37
CA LEU A 20 -21.72 17.48 21.20
C LEU A 20 -21.07 16.20 20.67
N LEU A 21 -21.58 15.02 21.01
CA LEU A 21 -21.02 13.73 20.57
C LEU A 21 -21.47 13.33 19.15
N PHE A 22 -22.66 13.78 18.73
CA PHE A 22 -23.21 13.49 17.40
C PHE A 22 -22.37 14.02 16.23
N PRO A 23 -21.88 15.28 16.21
CA PRO A 23 -21.03 15.79 15.12
C PRO A 23 -19.65 15.13 15.10
N ILE A 24 -19.12 14.74 16.26
CA ILE A 24 -17.85 13.99 16.37
C ILE A 24 -18.00 12.60 15.74
N PHE A 25 -19.13 11.95 15.98
CA PHE A 25 -19.46 10.66 15.37
C PHE A 25 -19.67 10.78 13.85
N ILE A 26 -20.38 11.82 13.38
CA ILE A 26 -20.57 12.09 11.94
C ILE A 26 -19.24 12.41 11.25
N PHE A 27 -18.37 13.20 11.88
CA PHE A 27 -17.04 13.53 11.37
C PHE A 27 -16.11 12.30 11.34
N CYS A 28 -16.24 11.39 12.30
CA CYS A 28 -15.52 10.13 12.31
C CYS A 28 -16.03 9.18 11.19
N LEU A 29 -17.34 9.13 10.96
CA LEU A 29 -17.93 8.35 9.88
C LEU A 29 -17.54 8.89 8.49
N SER A 30 -17.46 10.22 8.31
CA SER A 30 -17.02 10.82 7.05
C SER A 30 -15.52 10.62 6.78
N CYS A 31 -14.67 10.62 7.83
CA CYS A 31 -13.23 10.32 7.72
C CYS A 31 -12.96 8.91 7.15
N ASN A 32 -13.79 7.92 7.49
CA ASN A 32 -13.66 6.55 6.99
C ASN A 32 -14.05 6.39 5.50
N ILE A 33 -14.84 7.31 4.96
CA ILE A 33 -15.32 7.26 3.57
C ILE A 33 -14.31 7.91 2.61
N LEU A 34 -13.58 8.95 3.06
CA LEU A 34 -12.63 9.69 2.23
C LEU A 34 -11.36 8.87 1.87
N THR A 35 -10.94 7.96 2.73
CA THR A 35 -9.66 7.21 2.57
C THR A 35 -9.73 6.02 1.60
N LYS A 36 -10.91 5.65 1.09
CA LYS A 36 -11.09 4.44 0.26
C LYS A 36 -10.75 4.61 -1.23
N GLN A 37 -10.48 5.82 -1.70
CA GLN A 37 -10.49 6.19 -3.12
C GLN A 37 -9.10 6.49 -3.68
N LEU A 38 -8.15 5.55 -3.62
CA LEU A 38 -6.94 5.73 -4.44
C LEU A 38 -6.30 4.48 -5.05
N ASN A 39 -6.68 3.25 -4.69
CA ASN A 39 -6.04 2.05 -5.25
C ASN A 39 -6.95 0.82 -5.13
N GLU A 40 -7.69 0.47 -6.19
CA GLU A 40 -8.45 -0.79 -6.24
C GLU A 40 -7.47 -1.97 -6.34
N LYS A 41 -7.61 -2.95 -5.45
CA LYS A 41 -6.80 -4.18 -5.44
C LYS A 41 -7.30 -5.14 -6.51
N ILE A 42 -6.40 -5.65 -7.35
CA ILE A 42 -6.74 -6.56 -8.44
C ILE A 42 -5.94 -7.84 -8.30
N GLN A 43 -6.60 -8.99 -8.37
CA GLN A 43 -5.94 -10.29 -8.31
C GLN A 43 -6.04 -11.03 -9.64
N ILE A 44 -4.90 -11.55 -10.12
CA ILE A 44 -4.82 -12.33 -11.36
C ILE A 44 -4.18 -13.68 -11.06
N LYS A 45 -4.74 -14.74 -11.64
CA LYS A 45 -4.19 -16.09 -11.58
C LYS A 45 -3.19 -16.30 -12.71
N THR A 46 -1.94 -16.58 -12.36
CA THR A 46 -0.87 -16.96 -13.31
C THR A 46 -0.58 -18.47 -13.21
N PRO A 47 0.17 -19.07 -14.16
CA PRO A 47 0.58 -20.46 -14.07
C PRO A 47 1.40 -20.81 -12.81
N LEU A 48 2.11 -19.81 -12.24
CA LEU A 48 2.99 -19.98 -11.08
C LEU A 48 2.29 -19.69 -9.74
N GLY A 49 1.19 -18.94 -9.75
CA GLY A 49 0.44 -18.58 -8.55
C GLY A 49 -0.42 -17.34 -8.75
N ILE A 50 -1.07 -16.89 -7.67
CA ILE A 50 -1.91 -15.68 -7.70
C ILE A 50 -1.03 -14.46 -7.41
N ILE A 51 -1.25 -13.38 -8.15
CA ILE A 51 -0.61 -12.06 -7.93
C ILE A 51 -1.67 -11.01 -7.62
N GLU A 52 -1.34 -10.05 -6.76
CA GLU A 52 -2.17 -8.88 -6.44
C GLU A 52 -1.47 -7.59 -6.86
N GLY A 53 -2.08 -6.86 -7.80
CA GLY A 53 -1.65 -5.55 -8.26
C GLY A 53 -2.63 -4.45 -7.86
N ARG A 54 -2.49 -3.29 -8.50
CA ARG A 54 -3.36 -2.13 -8.27
C ARG A 54 -3.88 -1.54 -9.58
N ARG A 55 -5.13 -1.09 -9.56
CA ARG A 55 -5.71 -0.31 -10.65
C ARG A 55 -5.55 1.19 -10.37
N TYR A 56 -4.99 1.89 -11.35
CA TYR A 56 -4.79 3.33 -11.33
C TYR A 56 -5.72 3.99 -12.36
N CYS A 57 -6.27 5.15 -12.00
CA CYS A 57 -6.94 6.03 -12.95
C CYS A 57 -5.88 6.95 -13.58
N ILE A 58 -5.96 7.16 -14.89
CA ILE A 58 -5.13 8.14 -15.57
C ILE A 58 -5.91 9.45 -15.63
N ASP A 59 -5.43 10.46 -14.88
CA ASP A 59 -6.13 11.71 -14.58
C ASP A 59 -6.64 12.47 -15.83
N ASN A 60 -5.99 12.30 -16.97
CA ASN A 60 -6.28 13.06 -18.19
C ASN A 60 -7.17 12.32 -19.22
N TYR A 61 -7.42 11.03 -19.05
CA TYR A 61 -8.12 10.22 -20.06
C TYR A 61 -9.34 9.48 -19.52
N GLY A 62 -9.52 9.43 -18.18
CA GLY A 62 -10.59 8.64 -17.56
C GLY A 62 -10.39 7.12 -17.66
N ASP A 63 -9.35 6.69 -18.37
CA ASP A 63 -8.95 5.30 -18.51
C ASP A 63 -8.36 4.76 -17.20
N LYS A 64 -8.61 3.47 -16.97
CA LYS A 64 -8.06 2.74 -15.83
C LYS A 64 -7.03 1.73 -16.33
N ILE A 65 -5.87 1.69 -15.69
CA ILE A 65 -4.81 0.74 -15.98
C ILE A 65 -4.57 -0.18 -14.79
N ASP A 66 -4.37 -1.46 -15.08
CA ASP A 66 -4.02 -2.46 -14.07
C ASP A 66 -2.51 -2.64 -14.06
N VAL A 67 -1.88 -2.39 -12.91
CA VAL A 67 -0.43 -2.35 -12.76
C VAL A 67 0.02 -3.43 -11.78
N PHE A 68 0.98 -4.24 -12.23
CA PHE A 68 1.60 -5.32 -11.46
C PHE A 68 3.12 -5.19 -11.53
N PHE A 69 3.75 -4.92 -10.40
CA PHE A 69 5.19 -4.76 -10.27
C PHE A 69 5.88 -6.01 -9.71
N GLY A 70 7.15 -6.23 -10.04
CA GLY A 70 8.00 -7.19 -9.32
C GLY A 70 7.57 -8.67 -9.45
N ILE A 71 6.92 -9.04 -10.55
CA ILE A 71 6.54 -10.44 -10.84
C ILE A 71 7.83 -11.22 -11.17
N PRO A 72 8.18 -12.26 -10.39
CA PRO A 72 9.42 -13.00 -10.61
C PRO A 72 9.26 -13.95 -11.81
N PHE A 73 10.17 -13.85 -12.77
CA PHE A 73 10.21 -14.71 -13.95
C PHE A 73 11.38 -15.73 -13.90
N ALA A 74 12.40 -15.47 -13.09
CA ALA A 74 13.55 -16.35 -12.87
C ALA A 74 14.01 -16.30 -11.40
N LEU A 75 14.77 -17.30 -10.98
CA LEU A 75 15.45 -17.29 -9.69
C LEU A 75 16.49 -16.15 -9.65
N PRO A 76 16.68 -15.49 -8.48
CA PRO A 76 17.68 -14.44 -8.34
C PRO A 76 19.09 -14.96 -8.69
N PRO A 77 19.86 -14.25 -9.54
CA PRO A 77 21.19 -14.69 -10.01
C PRO A 77 22.28 -14.41 -8.96
N ILE A 78 22.09 -14.91 -7.74
CA ILE A 78 22.98 -14.69 -6.60
C ILE A 78 23.76 -15.97 -6.25
N GLY A 79 24.94 -15.81 -5.62
CA GLY A 79 25.80 -16.92 -5.25
C GLY A 79 26.21 -17.77 -6.46
N ASN A 80 26.00 -19.08 -6.36
CA ASN A 80 26.35 -20.03 -7.43
C ASN A 80 25.50 -19.86 -8.70
N LEU A 81 24.37 -19.14 -8.64
CA LEU A 81 23.57 -18.84 -9.83
C LEU A 81 24.12 -17.67 -10.65
N ARG A 82 25.14 -16.97 -10.11
CA ARG A 82 25.81 -15.88 -10.84
C ARG A 82 26.50 -16.47 -12.07
N PHE A 83 26.30 -15.83 -13.22
CA PHE A 83 26.81 -16.26 -14.53
C PHE A 83 26.23 -17.59 -15.05
N GLU A 84 25.25 -18.17 -14.38
CA GLU A 84 24.48 -19.29 -14.92
C GLU A 84 23.30 -18.80 -15.77
N LYS A 85 22.74 -19.72 -16.58
CA LYS A 85 21.48 -19.46 -17.28
C LYS A 85 20.35 -19.21 -16.27
N PRO A 86 19.39 -18.31 -16.57
CA PRO A 86 18.23 -18.08 -15.71
C PRO A 86 17.48 -19.39 -15.45
N LYS A 87 17.23 -19.68 -14.17
CA LYS A 87 16.45 -20.85 -13.74
C LYS A 87 15.01 -20.46 -13.43
N SER A 88 14.06 -21.34 -13.75
CA SER A 88 12.64 -21.10 -13.52
C SER A 88 12.29 -20.96 -12.03
N VAL A 89 11.33 -20.09 -11.71
CA VAL A 89 10.81 -19.91 -10.35
C VAL A 89 9.83 -21.04 -10.01
N PRO A 90 9.90 -21.64 -8.80
CA PRO A 90 8.88 -22.59 -8.35
C PRO A 90 7.53 -21.89 -8.14
N LYS A 91 6.44 -22.66 -8.23
CA LYS A 91 5.11 -22.15 -7.90
C LYS A 91 5.06 -21.68 -6.46
N TRP A 92 4.42 -20.55 -6.20
CA TRP A 92 4.21 -20.04 -4.85
C TRP A 92 2.81 -20.36 -4.34
N LYS A 93 2.68 -20.47 -3.01
CA LYS A 93 1.38 -20.62 -2.33
C LYS A 93 0.87 -19.25 -1.90
N GLY A 94 -0.45 -19.08 -1.94
CA GLY A 94 -1.09 -17.81 -1.57
C GLY A 94 -0.99 -16.72 -2.62
N ILE A 95 -1.16 -15.48 -2.18
CA ILE A 95 -1.18 -14.28 -3.04
C ILE A 95 0.17 -13.58 -2.92
N ARG A 96 0.80 -13.31 -4.06
CA ARG A 96 2.04 -12.52 -4.12
C ARG A 96 1.71 -11.05 -4.41
N LEU A 97 2.17 -10.15 -3.54
CA LEU A 97 2.00 -8.72 -3.74
C LEU A 97 2.90 -8.22 -4.88
N ALA A 98 2.29 -7.61 -5.88
CA ALA A 98 2.90 -7.03 -7.06
C ALA A 98 2.61 -5.52 -7.11
N THR A 99 2.83 -4.83 -5.98
CA THR A 99 2.36 -3.45 -5.76
C THR A 99 3.47 -2.41 -5.64
N GLN A 100 4.74 -2.85 -5.68
CA GLN A 100 5.94 -2.02 -5.54
C GLN A 100 7.01 -2.43 -6.56
N PRO A 101 7.77 -1.47 -7.14
CA PRO A 101 8.85 -1.79 -8.07
C PRO A 101 9.93 -2.64 -7.38
N PRO A 102 10.49 -3.65 -8.06
CA PRO A 102 11.61 -4.42 -7.55
C PRO A 102 12.91 -3.59 -7.59
N PRO A 103 13.94 -3.98 -6.84
CA PRO A 103 15.27 -3.41 -7.00
C PRO A 103 15.75 -3.52 -8.46
N ALA A 104 16.39 -2.47 -8.95
CA ALA A 104 17.02 -2.48 -10.27
C ALA A 104 18.28 -3.36 -10.26
N CYS A 105 18.70 -3.80 -11.45
CA CYS A 105 20.00 -4.44 -11.61
C CYS A 105 21.13 -3.47 -11.29
N ILE A 106 22.29 -4.02 -10.92
CA ILE A 106 23.51 -3.23 -10.76
C ILE A 106 23.90 -2.65 -12.13
N TYR A 107 24.17 -1.35 -12.15
CA TYR A 107 24.75 -0.65 -13.28
C TYR A 107 25.84 0.28 -12.74
N HIS A 108 26.86 0.57 -13.55
CA HIS A 108 27.80 1.64 -13.21
C HIS A 108 27.07 2.96 -13.29
N ALA A 109 26.65 3.48 -12.14
CA ALA A 109 26.12 4.83 -12.04
C ALA A 109 27.25 5.82 -12.31
N TRP A 110 27.05 6.72 -13.27
CA TRP A 110 27.87 7.93 -13.32
C TRP A 110 27.62 8.74 -12.03
N PRO A 111 28.60 9.52 -11.54
CA PRO A 111 28.61 10.10 -10.20
C PRO A 111 27.35 10.90 -9.82
N GLU A 112 26.58 11.38 -10.80
CA GLU A 112 25.40 12.22 -10.62
C GLU A 112 24.08 11.43 -10.48
N ALA A 113 24.07 10.10 -10.60
CA ALA A 113 22.85 9.28 -10.69
C ALA A 113 22.51 8.42 -9.45
N LEU A 114 23.02 8.78 -8.26
CA LEU A 114 22.89 8.01 -7.02
C LEU A 114 21.49 7.96 -6.37
N THR A 115 20.43 8.41 -7.03
CA THR A 115 19.10 8.56 -6.39
C THR A 115 18.15 7.37 -6.51
N CYS A 116 18.54 6.25 -7.14
CA CYS A 116 17.62 5.13 -7.35
C CYS A 116 18.17 3.77 -6.88
N GLY A 117 18.55 3.65 -5.61
CA GLY A 117 18.50 2.36 -4.89
C GLY A 117 19.66 1.38 -5.08
N GLY A 118 20.86 1.83 -5.47
CA GLY A 118 22.07 1.01 -5.34
C GLY A 118 22.54 1.00 -3.89
N LEU A 119 22.21 -0.04 -3.12
CA LEU A 119 22.83 -0.32 -1.82
C LEU A 119 23.83 -1.47 -2.03
N GLU A 120 25.06 -1.12 -2.41
CA GLU A 120 26.24 -1.88 -2.02
C GLU A 120 26.94 -1.07 -0.91
N ASP A 121 27.44 -1.80 0.08
CA ASP A 121 27.96 -1.30 1.35
C ASP A 121 28.88 -0.08 1.17
N GLN A 122 28.50 1.05 1.78
CA GLN A 122 29.37 2.21 1.95
C GLN A 122 30.42 1.90 3.02
N SER A 123 31.40 1.09 2.66
CA SER A 123 32.68 1.02 3.35
C SER A 123 33.78 0.88 2.31
N ASP A 124 34.76 1.75 2.44
CA ASP A 124 36.07 1.74 1.80
C ASP A 124 36.17 2.35 0.40
N PHE A 125 36.40 3.66 0.39
CA PHE A 125 37.57 4.18 -0.32
C PHE A 125 38.32 5.15 0.61
N GLY A 126 39.45 4.67 1.12
CA GLY A 126 40.57 5.52 1.57
C GLY A 126 41.42 5.97 0.39
#